data_AF-A0A819LY88-F1
#
_entry.id   AF-A0A819LY88-F1
#
_cell.length_a   1.000
_cell.length_b   1.000
_cell.length_c   1.000
_cell.angle_alpha   90.00
_cell.angle_beta   90.00
_cell.angle_gamma   90.00
#
_symmetry.space_group_name_H-M   'P 1'
#
loop_
_entity.id
_entity.type
_entity.pdbx_description
1 polymer ?
#
loop_
_entity_poly.entity_id
_entity_poly.type
_entity_poly.pdbx_seq_one_letter_code
_entity_poly.pdbx_strand_id
1 'polypeptide(L)'
;GKELIWWSVSSCSPSVDVIKTFLDNNSTLFMIEALKGKDISSYTSFPDEQEVLLGLGTRLRVESNALDHPGGLHVIHLIEINDNSGEELSSAMAQTHIEPPIDIKKKSSKYQIYFILNKRS
;
A
#
# COMPACT_ATOMS: atom_id res chain seq x y z
N GLY A 1 -13.41 0.46 -10.64
CA GLY A 1 -13.39 -0.88 -11.26
C GLY A 1 -13.68 -1.94 -10.21
N LYS A 2 -13.22 -3.18 -10.46
CA LYS A 2 -13.43 -4.34 -9.58
C LYS A 2 -12.72 -4.17 -8.23
N GLU A 3 -13.38 -4.59 -7.16
CA GLU A 3 -12.80 -4.63 -5.81
C GLU A 3 -12.21 -6.00 -5.49
N LEU A 4 -11.18 -6.01 -4.66
CA LEU A 4 -10.52 -7.20 -4.15
C LEU A 4 -9.96 -6.96 -2.74
N ILE A 5 -9.78 -8.04 -2.00
CA ILE A 5 -9.09 -8.01 -0.70
C ILE A 5 -7.68 -8.57 -0.91
N TRP A 6 -6.68 -7.80 -0.51
CA TRP A 6 -5.28 -8.19 -0.56
C TRP A 6 -4.89 -8.95 0.70
N TRP A 7 -4.84 -10.28 0.61
CA TRP A 7 -4.58 -11.15 1.77
C TRP A 7 -3.10 -11.35 2.08
N SER A 8 -2.22 -11.00 1.15
CA SER A 8 -0.77 -11.19 1.31
C SER A 8 -0.13 -10.02 2.04
N VAL A 9 0.91 -10.32 2.82
CA VAL A 9 1.89 -9.30 3.21
C VAL A 9 2.78 -9.05 2.01
N SER A 10 2.82 -7.81 1.54
CA SER A 10 3.59 -7.39 0.38
C SER A 10 4.62 -6.35 0.80
N SER A 11 5.88 -6.61 0.47
CA SER A 11 6.96 -5.64 0.57
C SER A 11 6.89 -4.69 -0.63
N CYS A 12 6.71 -3.40 -0.35
CA CYS A 12 6.52 -2.35 -1.35
C CYS A 12 7.59 -1.27 -1.16
N SER A 13 7.79 -0.42 -2.15
CA SER A 13 8.60 0.80 -2.01
C SER A 13 7.87 1.98 -2.63
N PRO A 14 7.97 3.21 -2.08
CA PRO A 14 7.53 4.42 -2.75
C PRO A 14 8.57 4.95 -3.76
N SER A 15 9.79 4.40 -3.76
CA SER A 15 10.87 4.87 -4.63
C SER A 15 10.82 4.19 -5.99
N VAL A 16 10.56 4.98 -7.03
CA VAL A 16 10.57 4.50 -8.42
C VAL A 16 11.94 3.92 -8.79
N ASP A 17 13.04 4.48 -8.26
CA ASP A 17 14.37 4.02 -8.59
C ASP A 17 14.70 2.67 -7.96
N VAL A 18 14.23 2.42 -6.73
CA VAL A 18 14.30 1.10 -6.10
C VAL A 18 13.46 0.10 -6.92
N ILE A 19 12.23 0.46 -7.27
CA ILE A 19 11.32 -0.43 -7.99
C ILE A 19 11.88 -0.83 -9.35
N LYS A 20 12.53 0.08 -10.08
CA LYS A 20 13.19 -0.23 -11.35
C LYS A 20 14.22 -1.36 -11.24
N THR A 21 14.90 -1.53 -10.09
CA THR A 21 15.90 -2.60 -9.92
C THR A 21 15.28 -3.99 -9.78
N PHE A 22 13.97 -4.07 -9.51
CA PHE A 22 13.22 -5.32 -9.37
C PHE A 22 12.36 -5.64 -10.60
N LEU A 23 12.30 -4.73 -11.59
CA LEU A 23 11.58 -4.97 -12.84
C LEU A 23 12.40 -5.85 -13.78
N ASP A 24 11.75 -6.87 -14.31
CA ASP A 24 12.27 -7.79 -15.31
C ASP A 24 11.39 -7.74 -16.58
N ASN A 25 11.84 -8.43 -17.62
CA ASN A 25 10.98 -8.72 -18.77
C ASN A 25 9.78 -9.57 -18.31
N ASN A 26 8.57 -9.18 -18.70
CA ASN A 26 7.31 -9.84 -18.30
C ASN A 26 6.89 -9.66 -16.82
N SER A 27 7.36 -8.61 -16.14
CA SER A 27 6.90 -8.25 -14.80
C SER A 27 5.48 -7.70 -14.78
N THR A 28 4.76 -7.90 -13.67
CA THR A 28 3.55 -7.15 -13.34
C THR A 28 3.83 -6.16 -12.23
N LEU A 29 3.65 -4.87 -12.50
CA LEU A 29 3.78 -3.79 -11.53
C LEU A 29 2.39 -3.35 -11.04
N PHE A 30 2.18 -3.44 -9.74
CA PHE A 30 1.03 -2.85 -9.07
C PHE A 30 1.40 -1.48 -8.55
N MET A 31 0.76 -0.45 -9.09
CA MET A 31 0.83 0.91 -8.55
C MET A 31 -0.33 1.08 -7.58
N ILE A 32 -0.03 1.22 -6.28
CA ILE A 32 -1.03 1.19 -5.22
C ILE A 32 -1.05 2.55 -4.50
N GLU A 33 -2.19 3.22 -4.53
CA GLU A 33 -2.45 4.35 -3.64
C GLU A 33 -2.99 3.82 -2.31
N ALA A 34 -2.10 3.61 -1.35
CA ALA A 34 -2.41 3.09 -0.02
C ALA A 34 -2.75 4.23 0.96
N LEU A 35 -3.77 4.00 1.78
CA LEU A 35 -4.09 4.82 2.95
C LEU A 35 -3.27 4.36 4.15
N LYS A 36 -2.99 3.05 4.24
CA LYS A 36 -2.32 2.42 5.38
C LYS A 36 -1.15 1.57 4.88
N GLY A 37 0.06 2.12 5.01
CA GLY A 37 1.32 1.40 4.84
C GLY A 37 2.17 1.54 6.10
N LYS A 38 2.93 0.49 6.45
CA LYS A 38 3.89 0.56 7.55
C LYS A 38 5.30 0.70 6.98
N ASP A 39 5.87 1.88 7.12
CA ASP A 39 7.30 2.09 6.88
C ASP A 39 8.12 1.26 7.87
N ILE A 40 8.99 0.41 7.32
CA ILE A 40 9.91 -0.44 8.07
C ILE A 40 11.37 -0.19 7.72
N SER A 41 11.68 0.93 7.06
CA SER A 41 13.04 1.29 6.62
C SER A 41 14.06 1.29 7.76
N SER A 42 13.64 1.62 8.99
CA SER A 42 14.49 1.60 10.19
C SER A 42 14.73 0.21 10.80
N TYR A 43 14.02 -0.82 10.33
CA TYR A 43 14.05 -2.17 10.87
C TYR A 43 14.59 -3.21 9.87
N THR A 44 14.56 -2.89 8.57
CA THR A 44 15.12 -3.73 7.52
C THR A 44 16.65 -3.61 7.47
N SER A 45 17.32 -4.62 6.94
CA SER A 45 18.77 -4.56 6.65
C SER A 45 19.09 -3.72 5.41
N PHE A 46 18.06 -3.31 4.65
CA PHE A 46 18.17 -2.53 3.41
C PHE A 46 17.42 -1.19 3.52
N PRO A 47 17.87 -0.25 4.36
CA PRO A 47 17.13 0.99 4.64
C PRO A 47 16.91 1.86 3.39
N ASP A 48 17.81 1.78 2.41
CA ASP A 48 17.74 2.55 1.17
C ASP A 48 16.61 2.09 0.23
N GLU A 49 16.08 0.87 0.43
CA GLU A 49 14.92 0.36 -0.32
C GLU A 49 13.62 1.08 0.05
N GLN A 50 13.61 1.82 1.17
CA GLN A 50 12.44 2.54 1.67
C GLN A 50 11.22 1.61 1.80
N GLU A 51 11.45 0.46 2.41
CA GLU A 51 10.49 -0.63 2.45
C GLU A 51 9.22 -0.24 3.25
N VAL A 52 8.06 -0.42 2.62
CA VAL A 52 6.74 -0.21 3.20
C VAL A 52 5.95 -1.52 3.09
N LEU A 53 5.46 -2.01 4.22
CA LEU A 53 4.55 -3.16 4.23
C LEU A 53 3.12 -2.71 3.99
N LEU A 54 2.49 -3.31 2.97
CA LEU A 54 1.04 -3.24 2.79
C LEU A 54 0.35 -4.22 3.76
N GLY A 55 -0.67 -3.74 4.46
CA GLY A 55 -1.41 -4.54 5.43
C GLY A 55 -2.15 -5.72 4.81
N LEU A 56 -2.23 -6.82 5.56
CA LEU A 56 -3.14 -7.91 5.24
C LEU A 56 -4.61 -7.44 5.33
N GLY A 57 -5.44 -7.93 4.43
CA GLY A 57 -6.85 -7.56 4.38
C GLY A 57 -7.10 -6.18 3.78
N THR A 58 -6.09 -5.51 3.22
CA THR A 58 -6.27 -4.22 2.56
C THR A 58 -7.24 -4.36 1.38
N ARG A 59 -8.31 -3.56 1.40
CA ARG A 59 -9.31 -3.52 0.33
C ARG A 59 -8.83 -2.60 -0.78
N LEU A 60 -8.71 -3.13 -1.99
CA LEU A 60 -8.23 -2.41 -3.16
C LEU A 60 -9.29 -2.40 -4.26
N ARG A 61 -9.37 -1.29 -4.99
CA ARG A 61 -10.18 -1.15 -6.20
C ARG A 61 -9.27 -0.94 -7.41
N VAL A 62 -9.52 -1.66 -8.48
CA VAL A 62 -8.91 -1.39 -9.79
C VAL A 62 -9.44 -0.07 -10.31
N GLU A 63 -8.57 0.91 -10.49
CA GLU A 63 -8.97 2.26 -10.89
C GLU A 63 -9.10 2.38 -12.41
N SER A 64 -8.12 1.86 -13.15
CA SER A 64 -8.04 1.95 -14.60
C SER A 64 -7.74 0.59 -15.25
N ASN A 65 -7.93 0.52 -16.56
CA ASN A 65 -7.48 -0.65 -17.33
C ASN A 65 -5.97 -0.78 -17.21
N ALA A 66 -5.48 -2.01 -17.22
CA ALA A 66 -4.05 -2.25 -17.16
C ALA A 66 -3.33 -1.67 -18.38
N LEU A 67 -2.10 -1.22 -18.18
CA LEU A 67 -1.24 -0.68 -19.23
C LEU A 67 -0.15 -1.70 -19.57
N ASP A 68 -0.16 -2.16 -20.81
CA ASP A 68 0.87 -3.05 -21.36
C ASP A 68 1.96 -2.23 -22.06
N HIS A 69 3.19 -2.31 -21.55
CA HIS A 69 4.33 -1.65 -22.18
C HIS A 69 5.06 -2.59 -23.16
N PRO A 70 5.57 -2.08 -24.30
CA PRO A 70 6.49 -2.83 -25.16
C PRO A 70 7.71 -3.28 -24.35
N GLY A 71 7.85 -4.59 -24.09
CA GLY A 71 8.82 -5.14 -23.13
C GLY A 71 8.22 -6.10 -22.10
N GLY A 72 6.89 -6.29 -22.12
CA GLY A 72 6.19 -7.27 -21.29
C GLY A 72 5.83 -6.76 -19.90
N LEU A 73 6.12 -5.50 -19.59
CA LEU A 73 5.69 -4.89 -18.33
C LEU A 73 4.19 -4.63 -18.35
N HIS A 74 3.46 -5.28 -17.44
CA HIS A 74 2.03 -5.09 -17.22
C HIS A 74 1.80 -4.23 -15.98
N VAL A 75 1.18 -3.06 -16.12
CA VAL A 75 0.96 -2.14 -14.99
C VAL A 75 -0.51 -2.13 -14.60
N ILE A 76 -0.80 -2.38 -13.31
CA ILE A 76 -2.15 -2.36 -12.74
C ILE A 76 -2.22 -1.24 -11.68
N HIS A 77 -3.17 -0.31 -11.85
CA HIS A 77 -3.40 0.78 -10.89
C HIS A 77 -4.51 0.41 -9.91
N LEU A 78 -4.16 0.39 -8.63
CA LEU A 78 -5.02 0.08 -7.51
C LEU A 78 -5.11 1.27 -6.54
N ILE A 79 -6.27 1.46 -5.95
CA ILE A 79 -6.49 2.43 -4.88
C ILE A 79 -7.07 1.72 -3.67
N GLU A 80 -6.50 1.95 -2.49
CA GLU A 80 -7.06 1.47 -1.23
C GLU A 80 -8.37 2.17 -0.92
N ILE A 81 -9.37 1.36 -0.55
CA ILE A 81 -10.69 1.84 -0.15
C ILE A 81 -10.70 1.93 1.38
N ASN A 82 -11.06 3.10 1.92
CA ASN A 82 -11.30 3.23 3.34
C ASN A 82 -12.66 2.62 3.69
N ASP A 83 -12.67 1.59 4.55
CA ASP A 83 -13.88 1.26 5.28
C ASP A 83 -14.02 2.22 6.45
N ASN A 84 -15.07 3.04 6.42
CA ASN A 84 -15.35 4.01 7.48
C ASN A 84 -15.70 3.36 8.84
N SER A 85 -15.74 2.03 8.91
CA SER A 85 -16.06 1.27 10.13
C SER A 85 -15.02 1.45 11.25
N GLY A 86 -13.76 1.79 10.90
CA GLY A 86 -12.72 2.09 11.87
C GLY A 86 -12.93 3.42 12.61
N GLU A 87 -13.54 4.41 11.96
CA GLU A 87 -13.88 5.69 12.60
C GLU A 87 -15.00 5.50 13.63
N GLU A 88 -15.97 4.64 13.34
CA GLU A 88 -17.05 4.29 14.28
C GLU A 88 -16.52 3.55 15.51
N LEU A 89 -15.63 2.56 15.34
CA LEU A 89 -14.98 1.87 16.46
C LEU A 89 -14.09 2.81 17.29
N SER A 90 -13.34 3.70 16.63
CA SER A 90 -12.51 4.68 17.33
C SER A 90 -13.32 5.74 18.09
N SER A 91 -14.46 6.17 17.54
CA SER A 91 -15.42 7.06 18.20
C SER A 91 -16.11 6.37 19.37
N ALA A 92 -16.51 5.11 19.22
CA ALA A 92 -17.10 4.32 20.29
C ALA A 92 -16.11 4.09 21.44
N MET A 93 -14.84 3.84 21.14
CA MET A 93 -13.78 3.71 22.16
C MET A 93 -13.45 5.06 22.83
N ALA A 94 -13.42 6.16 22.07
CA ALA A 94 -13.20 7.50 22.61
C ALA A 94 -14.30 7.97 23.58
N GLN A 95 -15.53 7.46 23.44
CA GLN A 95 -16.64 7.75 24.35
C GLN A 95 -16.55 6.99 25.69
N THR A 96 -15.60 6.06 25.86
CA THR A 96 -15.51 5.19 27.05
C THR A 96 -14.35 5.52 28.00
N HIS A 97 -13.55 6.56 27.74
CA HIS A 97 -12.36 6.88 28.55
C HIS A 97 -12.36 8.33 29.09
N ILE A 98 -12.14 8.51 30.39
CA ILE A 98 -11.94 9.82 31.04
C ILE A 98 -10.42 10.06 31.22
N GLU A 99 -9.96 11.28 30.89
CA GLU A 99 -8.62 11.92 31.02
C GLU A 99 -7.66 11.91 29.80
N PRO A 100 -6.71 12.87 29.70
CA PRO A 100 -6.81 14.32 29.48
C PRO A 100 -6.33 14.69 28.04
N PRO A 101 -6.38 15.96 27.57
CA PRO A 101 -6.26 16.26 26.15
C PRO A 101 -4.81 16.19 25.67
N ILE A 102 -4.47 15.16 24.91
CA ILE A 102 -3.32 15.18 24.01
C ILE A 102 -3.88 15.09 22.59
N ASP A 103 -3.90 16.24 21.91
CA ASP A 103 -4.33 16.39 20.53
C ASP A 103 -3.25 15.82 19.59
N ILE A 104 -3.25 14.51 19.41
CA ILE A 104 -2.44 13.85 18.37
C ILE A 104 -3.25 13.93 17.07
N LYS A 105 -3.02 14.98 16.29
CA LYS A 105 -3.48 15.04 14.90
C LYS A 105 -2.86 13.88 14.12
N LYS A 106 -3.61 12.80 13.92
CA LYS A 106 -3.25 11.71 13.01
C LYS A 106 -3.30 12.25 11.58
N LYS A 107 -2.15 12.69 11.08
CA LYS A 107 -1.98 13.09 9.69
C LYS A 107 -1.97 11.82 8.84
N SER A 108 -3.17 11.40 8.39
CA SER A 108 -3.29 10.34 7.38
C SER A 108 -2.68 10.86 6.09
N SER A 109 -1.42 10.52 5.86
CA SER A 109 -0.70 10.88 4.65
C SER A 109 -0.97 9.75 3.66
N LYS A 110 -1.59 10.09 2.53
CA LYS A 110 -1.82 9.13 1.44
C LYS A 110 -0.46 8.66 0.92
N TYR A 111 -0.20 7.36 0.91
CA TYR A 111 1.03 6.78 0.38
C TYR A 111 0.79 6.34 -1.06
N GLN A 112 1.68 6.72 -1.97
CA GLN A 112 1.79 6.05 -3.27
C GLN A 112 2.93 5.04 -3.13
N ILE A 113 2.59 3.76 -3.16
CA ILE A 113 3.54 2.65 -3.04
C ILE A 113 3.44 1.75 -4.26
N TYR A 114 4.55 1.10 -4.58
CA TYR A 114 4.66 0.22 -5.73
C TYR A 114 5.00 -1.19 -5.25
N PHE A 115 4.37 -2.18 -5.86
CA PHE A 115 4.59 -3.60 -5.60
C PHE A 115 4.83 -4.34 -6.90
N ILE A 116 5.82 -5.22 -6.95
CA ILE A 116 6.15 -6.00 -8.15
C ILE A 116 5.84 -7.48 -7.90
N LEU A 117 5.08 -8.09 -8.81
CA LEU A 117 5.03 -9.54 -8.95
C LEU A 117 5.79 -9.94 -10.21
N ASN A 118 6.95 -10.60 -10.02
CA ASN A 118 7.58 -11.35 -11.10
C ASN A 118 6.95 -12.75 -11.11
N LYS A 119 6.27 -13.12 -12.20
CA LYS A 119 5.94 -14.52 -12.45
C LYS A 119 7.25 -15.26 -12.64
N ARG A 120 7.78 -15.90 -11.60
CA ARG A 120 8.79 -16.94 -11.79
C ARG A 120 8.12 -18.08 -12.56
N SER A 121 8.67 -18.35 -13.75
CA SER A 121 8.35 -19.54 -14.54
C SER A 121 8.85 -20.79 -13.83
#